data_AF-A0A8X6MDF9-F1
#
_entry.id   AF-A0A8X6MDF9-F1
#
_cell.length_a   1.000
_cell.length_b   1.000
_cell.length_c   1.000
_cell.angle_alpha   90.00
_cell.angle_beta   90.00
_cell.angle_gamma   90.00
#
_symmetry.space_group_name_H-M   'P 1'
#
loop_
_entity.id
_entity.type
_entity.pdbx_description
1 polymer ?
#
loop_
_entity_poly.entity_id
_entity_poly.type
_entity_poly.pdbx_seq_one_letter_code
_entity_poly.pdbx_strand_id
1 'polypeptide(L)'
;MKKNRRSVLAMRYIGQGLPSLETFCSLMYLPNPVCQKAYDKINAKIADVSEVLANASMKKAVAEEKIIDVTVNSVVVSGDGTWKTCGHTSLIGVCTLIGARLGRVLDMEVMSSYCKGCDSYKGPKLEPKYSAFLAKHQTFSRKKNHTRSAAGMEVCGMQKFFFRSEQKQCFGSQQYSE
;
A
#
# COMPACT_ATOMS: atom_id res chain seq x y z
N MET A 1 30.49 -8.42 7.89
CA MET A 1 30.07 -8.23 6.48
C MET A 1 29.06 -7.09 6.39
N LYS A 2 29.41 -5.93 5.81
CA LYS A 2 28.46 -4.83 5.59
C LYS A 2 27.36 -5.34 4.65
N LYS A 3 26.14 -5.47 5.13
CA LYS A 3 25.00 -5.89 4.30
C LYS A 3 24.78 -4.85 3.20
N ASN A 4 24.81 -5.26 1.93
CA ASN A 4 24.64 -4.35 0.80
C ASN A 4 23.17 -3.89 0.72
N ARG A 5 22.84 -2.80 1.42
CA ARG A 5 21.47 -2.23 1.40
C ARG A 5 21.14 -1.55 0.07
N ARG A 6 22.17 -1.03 -0.63
CA ARG A 6 22.00 -0.31 -1.89
C ARG A 6 21.54 -1.24 -3.01
N SER A 7 22.08 -2.45 -3.10
CA SER A 7 21.61 -3.43 -4.09
C SER A 7 20.14 -3.82 -3.87
N VAL A 8 19.73 -4.03 -2.62
CA VAL A 8 18.32 -4.28 -2.28
C VAL A 8 17.43 -3.11 -2.66
N LEU A 9 17.84 -1.88 -2.32
CA LEU A 9 17.09 -0.67 -2.67
C LEU A 9 16.99 -0.50 -4.20
N ALA A 10 18.07 -0.69 -4.94
CA ALA A 10 18.09 -0.62 -6.40
C ALA A 10 17.11 -1.63 -7.03
N MET A 11 17.10 -2.87 -6.54
CA MET A 11 16.15 -3.89 -6.99
C MET A 11 14.70 -3.48 -6.71
N ARG A 12 14.41 -2.84 -5.57
CA ARG A 12 13.07 -2.31 -5.29
C ARG A 12 12.65 -1.19 -6.22
N TYR A 13 13.56 -0.29 -6.62
CA TYR A 13 13.24 0.78 -7.57
C TYR A 13 12.83 0.25 -8.95
N ILE A 14 13.41 -0.87 -9.38
CA ILE A 14 13.05 -1.52 -10.67
C ILE A 14 11.95 -2.57 -10.53
N GLY A 15 11.28 -2.65 -9.37
CA GLY A 15 10.20 -3.61 -9.13
C GLY A 15 10.67 -5.08 -9.01
N GLN A 16 11.96 -5.32 -8.81
CA GLN A 16 12.56 -6.65 -8.75
C GLN A 16 12.82 -7.13 -7.31
N GLY A 17 12.99 -8.45 -7.18
CA GLY A 17 13.17 -9.14 -5.90
C GLY A 17 14.59 -9.68 -5.70
N LEU A 18 14.75 -10.46 -4.62
CA LEU A 18 15.99 -11.20 -4.37
C LEU A 18 16.34 -12.17 -5.51
N PRO A 19 15.41 -12.95 -6.11
CA PRO A 19 15.77 -13.88 -7.19
C PRO A 19 16.41 -13.18 -8.40
N SER A 20 15.90 -11.99 -8.74
CA SER A 20 16.45 -11.18 -9.84
C SER A 20 17.84 -10.63 -9.49
N LEU A 21 18.06 -10.25 -8.23
CA LEU A 21 19.38 -9.82 -7.73
C LEU A 21 20.40 -10.96 -7.80
N GLU A 22 19.99 -12.16 -7.40
CA GLU A 22 20.83 -13.36 -7.45
C GLU A 22 21.17 -13.73 -8.90
N THR A 23 20.19 -13.66 -9.80
CA THR A 23 20.37 -13.90 -11.23
C THR A 23 21.34 -12.87 -11.82
N PHE A 24 21.14 -11.59 -11.54
CA PHE A 24 22.02 -10.51 -11.99
C PHE A 24 23.46 -10.73 -11.53
N CYS A 25 23.68 -11.02 -10.24
CA CYS A 25 25.02 -11.27 -9.72
C CYS A 25 25.66 -12.52 -10.34
N SER A 26 24.88 -13.58 -10.55
CA SER A 26 25.37 -14.81 -11.19
C SER A 26 25.83 -14.56 -12.63
N LEU A 27 25.07 -13.80 -13.42
CA LEU A 27 25.43 -13.44 -14.81
C LEU A 27 26.67 -12.55 -14.89
N MET A 28 26.90 -11.72 -13.88
CA MET A 28 28.04 -10.80 -13.80
C MET A 28 29.27 -11.42 -13.13
N TYR A 29 29.24 -12.73 -12.81
CA TYR A 29 30.28 -13.41 -12.03
C TYR A 29 30.59 -12.72 -10.68
N LEU A 30 29.56 -12.19 -10.03
CA LEU A 30 29.63 -11.54 -8.72
C LEU A 30 29.13 -12.48 -7.61
N PRO A 31 29.70 -12.42 -6.39
CA PRO A 31 29.15 -13.17 -5.25
C PRO A 31 27.75 -12.68 -4.88
N ASN A 32 26.93 -13.58 -4.35
CA ASN A 32 25.58 -13.22 -3.89
C ASN A 32 25.66 -12.11 -2.82
N PRO A 33 25.06 -10.93 -3.04
CA PRO A 33 25.30 -9.77 -2.19
C PRO A 33 24.59 -9.88 -0.83
N VAL A 34 23.51 -10.66 -0.72
CA VAL A 34 22.68 -10.77 0.50
C VAL A 34 21.99 -12.13 0.60
N CYS A 35 22.00 -12.75 1.78
CA CYS A 35 21.16 -13.92 2.05
C CYS A 35 19.69 -13.51 2.29
N GLN A 36 18.75 -14.45 2.15
CA GLN A 36 17.30 -14.22 2.36
C GLN A 36 16.99 -13.51 3.69
N LYS A 37 17.53 -14.00 4.82
CA LYS A 37 17.32 -13.39 6.15
C LYS A 37 17.83 -11.94 6.22
N ALA A 38 18.90 -11.61 5.49
CA ALA A 38 19.42 -10.25 5.43
C ALA A 38 18.54 -9.38 4.53
N TYR A 39 18.13 -9.90 3.37
CA TYR A 39 17.23 -9.24 2.42
C TYR A 39 15.90 -8.84 3.08
N ASP A 40 15.26 -9.75 3.81
CA ASP A 40 13.99 -9.49 4.49
C ASP A 40 14.13 -8.41 5.56
N LYS A 41 15.20 -8.44 6.35
CA LYS A 41 15.50 -7.39 7.35
C LYS A 41 15.76 -6.03 6.71
N ILE A 42 16.35 -5.98 5.53
CA ILE A 42 16.59 -4.72 4.81
C ILE A 42 15.28 -4.19 4.24
N ASN A 43 14.46 -5.04 3.63
CA ASN A 43 13.17 -4.64 3.08
C ASN A 43 12.21 -4.14 4.15
N ALA A 44 12.18 -4.76 5.33
CA ALA A 44 11.39 -4.27 6.45
C ALA A 44 11.78 -2.83 6.79
N LYS A 45 13.07 -2.55 6.93
CA LYS A 45 13.57 -1.19 7.19
C LYS A 45 13.27 -0.20 6.06
N ILE A 46 13.37 -0.64 4.80
CA ILE A 46 13.00 0.20 3.65
C ILE A 46 11.51 0.53 3.73
N ALA A 47 10.65 -0.44 4.01
CA ALA A 47 9.21 -0.22 4.16
C ALA A 47 8.90 0.77 5.29
N ASP A 48 9.50 0.59 6.47
CA ASP A 48 9.29 1.48 7.62
C ASP A 48 9.68 2.94 7.29
N VAL A 49 10.84 3.14 6.67
CA VAL A 49 11.32 4.49 6.30
C VAL A 49 10.45 5.08 5.19
N SER A 50 10.09 4.29 4.18
CA SER A 50 9.22 4.74 3.09
C SER A 50 7.85 5.16 3.60
N GLU A 51 7.28 4.46 4.57
CA GLU A 51 6.00 4.82 5.20
C GLU A 51 6.09 6.17 5.93
N VAL A 52 7.15 6.39 6.72
CA VAL A 52 7.38 7.66 7.41
C VAL A 52 7.52 8.81 6.41
N LEU A 53 8.31 8.62 5.34
CA LEU A 53 8.52 9.63 4.30
C LEU A 53 7.23 9.92 3.51
N ALA A 54 6.48 8.88 3.13
CA ALA A 54 5.21 9.03 2.44
C ALA A 54 4.20 9.82 3.30
N ASN A 55 4.08 9.48 4.58
CA ASN A 55 3.20 10.19 5.52
C ASN A 55 3.61 11.67 5.70
N ALA A 56 4.91 11.96 5.79
CA ALA A 56 5.40 13.34 5.87
C ALA A 56 5.11 14.12 4.57
N SER A 57 5.33 13.49 3.41
CA SER A 57 5.07 14.07 2.10
C SER A 57 3.58 14.38 1.89
N MET A 58 2.69 13.43 2.21
CA MET A 58 1.24 13.61 2.10
C MET A 58 0.72 14.71 3.03
N LYS A 59 1.20 14.77 4.28
CA LYS A 59 0.86 15.87 5.22
C LYS A 59 1.25 17.24 4.68
N LYS A 60 2.46 17.34 4.10
CA LYS A 60 2.93 18.57 3.47
C LYS A 60 2.06 18.93 2.26
N ALA A 61 1.71 17.97 1.42
CA ALA A 61 0.84 18.20 0.26
C ALA A 61 -0.54 18.72 0.68
N VAL A 62 -1.14 18.17 1.74
CA VAL A 62 -2.42 18.67 2.27
C VAL A 62 -2.31 20.12 2.76
N ALA A 63 -1.22 20.47 3.45
CA ALA A 63 -1.01 21.84 3.92
C ALA A 63 -0.86 22.83 2.74
N GLU A 64 -0.10 22.46 1.72
CA GLU A 64 0.10 23.28 0.52
C GLU A 64 -1.20 23.45 -0.29
N GLU A 65 -1.98 22.38 -0.46
CA GLU A 65 -3.27 22.42 -1.17
C GLU A 65 -4.27 23.36 -0.48
N LYS A 66 -4.30 23.37 0.87
CA LYS A 66 -5.16 24.26 1.66
C LYS A 66 -4.80 25.74 1.55
N ILE A 67 -3.52 26.07 1.35
CA ILE A 67 -3.07 27.47 1.22
C ILE A 67 -3.53 28.09 -0.10
N ILE A 68 -3.76 27.27 -1.13
CA ILE A 68 -4.16 27.75 -2.46
C ILE A 68 -5.61 28.26 -2.45
N ASP A 69 -6.47 27.63 -1.65
CA ASP A 69 -7.88 28.00 -1.54
C ASP A 69 -8.15 28.69 -0.19
N VAL A 70 -7.65 29.93 -0.04
CA VAL A 70 -7.84 30.73 1.18
C VAL A 70 -9.31 31.11 1.38
N THR A 71 -10.09 31.11 0.29
CA THR A 71 -11.48 31.57 0.26
C THR A 71 -12.48 30.55 0.78
N VAL A 72 -12.18 29.26 0.65
CA VAL A 72 -13.08 28.18 1.05
C VAL A 72 -12.24 27.16 1.82
N ASN A 73 -12.62 26.83 3.05
CA ASN A 73 -11.96 25.80 3.87
C ASN A 73 -12.18 24.36 3.30
N SER A 74 -12.29 24.22 1.99
CA SER A 74 -12.51 22.98 1.27
C SER A 74 -11.31 22.66 0.39
N VAL A 75 -11.07 21.37 0.16
CA VAL A 75 -10.03 20.89 -0.75
C VAL A 75 -10.72 20.07 -1.83
N VAL A 76 -10.55 20.46 -3.08
CA VAL A 76 -11.03 19.69 -4.23
C VAL A 76 -10.05 18.55 -4.48
N VAL A 77 -10.58 17.34 -4.59
CA VAL A 77 -9.78 16.12 -4.73
C VAL A 77 -10.26 15.27 -5.89
N SER A 78 -9.33 14.57 -6.52
CA SER A 78 -9.58 13.47 -7.44
C SER A 78 -9.13 12.16 -6.78
N GLY A 79 -9.82 11.07 -7.08
CA GLY A 79 -9.46 9.74 -6.61
C GLY A 79 -9.09 8.85 -7.78
N ASP A 80 -8.03 8.06 -7.64
CA ASP A 80 -7.63 7.06 -8.65
C ASP A 80 -7.14 5.76 -7.98
N GLY A 81 -7.13 4.67 -8.75
CA GLY A 81 -6.70 3.34 -8.35
C GLY A 81 -5.66 2.75 -9.29
N THR A 82 -4.70 2.01 -8.72
CA THR A 82 -3.76 1.18 -9.50
C THR A 82 -3.76 -0.24 -8.99
N TRP A 83 -3.55 -1.21 -9.87
CA TRP A 83 -3.61 -2.63 -9.55
C TRP A 83 -2.28 -3.32 -9.84
N LYS A 84 -1.94 -4.31 -9.01
CA LYS A 84 -0.70 -5.09 -9.15
C LYS A 84 -0.62 -5.83 -10.49
N THR A 85 -1.74 -6.33 -11.01
CA THR A 85 -1.83 -7.02 -12.29
C THR A 85 -2.88 -6.35 -13.16
N CYS A 86 -2.65 -6.33 -14.47
CA CYS A 86 -3.62 -5.81 -15.42
C CYS A 86 -4.90 -6.67 -15.41
N GLY A 87 -6.06 -6.01 -15.53
CA GLY A 87 -7.38 -6.64 -15.58
C GLY A 87 -8.09 -6.76 -14.23
N HIS A 88 -9.36 -7.17 -14.30
CA HIS A 88 -10.29 -7.25 -13.15
C HIS A 88 -10.01 -8.43 -12.18
N THR A 89 -8.87 -9.10 -12.31
CA THR A 89 -8.48 -10.27 -11.50
C THR A 89 -7.44 -9.93 -10.43
N SER A 90 -6.99 -8.68 -10.36
CA SER A 90 -5.99 -8.29 -9.37
C SER A 90 -6.52 -8.42 -7.95
N LEU A 91 -5.72 -9.08 -7.10
CA LEU A 91 -6.03 -9.26 -5.68
C LEU A 91 -5.47 -8.15 -4.79
N ILE A 92 -4.65 -7.26 -5.36
CA ILE A 92 -3.99 -6.16 -4.65
C ILE A 92 -4.09 -4.91 -5.51
N GLY A 93 -4.59 -3.84 -4.92
CA GLY A 93 -4.64 -2.52 -5.51
C GLY A 93 -4.17 -1.45 -4.51
N VAL A 94 -3.90 -0.27 -5.03
CA VAL A 94 -3.61 0.92 -4.24
C VAL A 94 -4.53 2.01 -4.73
N CYS A 95 -5.29 2.59 -3.81
CA CYS A 95 -6.09 3.76 -4.07
C CYS A 95 -5.31 4.98 -3.61
N THR A 96 -5.45 6.08 -4.33
CA THR A 96 -4.81 7.36 -4.03
C THR A 96 -5.81 8.49 -4.14
N LEU A 97 -5.78 9.40 -3.17
CA LEU A 97 -6.49 10.67 -3.21
C LEU A 97 -5.49 11.76 -3.62
N ILE A 98 -5.83 12.53 -4.64
CA ILE A 98 -4.96 13.50 -5.30
C ILE A 98 -5.61 14.88 -5.20
N GLY A 99 -4.85 15.89 -4.79
CA GLY A 99 -5.32 17.29 -4.77
C GLY A 99 -5.51 17.79 -6.20
N ALA A 100 -6.67 18.36 -6.51
CA ALA A 100 -7.01 18.76 -7.86
C ALA A 100 -6.17 19.95 -8.37
N ARG A 101 -5.59 20.77 -7.48
CA ARG A 101 -4.79 21.94 -7.86
C ARG A 101 -3.32 21.60 -8.03
N LEU A 102 -2.69 20.94 -7.05
CA LEU A 102 -1.27 20.60 -7.12
C LEU A 102 -0.98 19.27 -7.81
N GLY A 103 -1.99 18.42 -8.00
CA GLY A 103 -1.81 17.07 -8.56
C GLY A 103 -0.99 16.16 -7.65
N ARG A 104 -0.92 16.46 -6.35
CA ARG A 104 -0.13 15.69 -5.36
C ARG A 104 -1.01 14.71 -4.59
N VAL A 105 -0.43 13.58 -4.22
CA VAL A 105 -1.11 12.58 -3.38
C VAL A 105 -1.28 13.13 -1.96
N LEU A 106 -2.53 13.19 -1.51
CA LEU A 106 -2.95 13.67 -0.19
C LEU A 106 -3.18 12.51 0.78
N ASP A 107 -3.65 11.37 0.28
CA ASP A 107 -3.87 10.17 1.06
C ASP A 107 -3.75 8.92 0.17
N MET A 108 -3.43 7.78 0.75
CA MET A 108 -3.37 6.51 0.03
C MET A 108 -3.88 5.35 0.89
N GLU A 109 -4.38 4.30 0.24
CA GLU A 109 -4.84 3.09 0.90
C GLU A 109 -4.48 1.87 0.05
N VAL A 110 -3.75 0.93 0.64
CA VAL A 110 -3.49 -0.35 0.00
C VAL A 110 -4.70 -1.26 0.21
N MET A 111 -5.36 -1.64 -0.88
CA MET A 111 -6.51 -2.53 -0.88
C MET A 111 -6.07 -3.95 -1.26
N SER A 112 -6.53 -4.94 -0.52
CA SER A 112 -6.15 -6.33 -0.77
C SER A 112 -7.25 -7.30 -0.38
N SER A 113 -7.60 -8.16 -1.33
CA SER A 113 -8.47 -9.32 -1.12
C SER A 113 -7.69 -10.59 -0.82
N TYR A 114 -6.35 -10.51 -0.82
CA TYR A 114 -5.44 -11.62 -0.58
C TYR A 114 -4.65 -11.44 0.72
N CYS A 115 -4.39 -12.57 1.38
CA CYS A 115 -3.42 -12.64 2.45
C CYS A 115 -2.69 -13.97 2.39
N LYS A 116 -1.36 -13.93 2.25
CA LYS A 116 -0.52 -15.13 2.23
C LYS A 116 -0.68 -15.98 3.50
N GLY A 117 -0.91 -15.34 4.65
CA GLY A 117 -1.14 -16.04 5.91
C GLY A 117 -2.46 -16.81 5.91
N CYS A 118 -3.54 -16.20 5.40
CA CYS A 118 -4.82 -16.89 5.21
C CYS A 118 -4.72 -18.04 4.19
N ASP A 119 -3.98 -17.80 3.11
CA ASP A 119 -3.78 -18.75 2.03
C ASP A 119 -2.94 -19.97 2.45
N SER A 120 -2.06 -19.80 3.43
CA SER A 120 -1.22 -20.88 3.98
C SER A 120 -1.99 -21.88 4.85
N TYR A 121 -3.25 -21.61 5.20
CA TYR A 121 -4.09 -22.53 5.98
C TYR A 121 -4.56 -23.69 5.10
N LYS A 122 -4.15 -24.92 5.47
CA LYS A 122 -4.40 -26.14 4.70
C LYS A 122 -5.67 -26.92 5.09
N GLY A 123 -6.37 -26.51 6.14
CA GLY A 123 -7.58 -27.18 6.61
C GLY A 123 -8.87 -26.71 5.92
N PRO A 124 -10.02 -27.36 6.17
CA PRO A 124 -11.31 -26.90 5.70
C PRO A 124 -11.68 -25.53 6.30
N LYS A 125 -12.20 -24.62 5.48
CA LYS A 125 -12.55 -23.24 5.89
C LYS A 125 -13.89 -23.12 6.61
N LEU A 126 -14.69 -24.19 6.63
CA LEU A 126 -16.03 -24.23 7.24
C LEU A 126 -16.00 -24.73 8.68
N GLU A 127 -14.85 -25.19 9.19
CA GLU A 127 -14.73 -25.75 10.53
C GLU A 127 -14.52 -24.68 11.61
N PRO A 128 -14.96 -24.94 12.86
CA PRO A 128 -14.66 -24.09 14.02
C PRO A 128 -13.15 -23.84 14.24
N LYS A 129 -12.30 -24.76 13.78
CA LYS A 129 -10.85 -24.60 13.81
C LYS A 129 -10.37 -23.45 12.92
N TYR A 130 -11.03 -23.24 11.77
CA TYR A 130 -10.71 -22.14 10.88
C TYR A 130 -11.13 -20.79 11.45
N SER A 131 -12.29 -20.70 12.11
CA SER A 131 -12.73 -19.45 12.74
C SER A 131 -11.79 -19.04 13.88
N ALA A 132 -11.36 -19.98 14.72
CA ALA A 132 -10.35 -19.73 15.76
C ALA A 132 -9.00 -19.31 15.17
N PHE A 133 -8.54 -19.96 14.10
CA PHE A 133 -7.34 -19.56 13.37
C PHE A 133 -7.48 -18.15 12.78
N LEU A 134 -8.61 -17.84 12.14
CA LEU A 134 -8.84 -16.55 11.49
C LEU A 134 -8.88 -15.42 12.52
N ALA A 135 -9.57 -15.62 13.64
CA ALA A 135 -9.59 -14.66 14.74
C ALA A 135 -8.17 -14.37 15.25
N LYS A 136 -7.36 -15.41 15.47
CA LYS A 136 -5.94 -15.25 15.84
C LYS A 136 -5.12 -14.61 14.72
N HIS A 137 -5.39 -14.90 13.46
CA HIS A 137 -4.66 -14.31 12.33
C HIS A 137 -4.92 -12.82 12.18
N GLN A 138 -6.17 -12.40 12.37
CA GLN A 138 -6.59 -11.01 12.24
C GLN A 138 -5.97 -10.10 13.31
N THR A 139 -5.58 -10.63 14.49
CA THR A 139 -4.90 -9.82 15.51
C THR A 139 -3.51 -9.37 15.10
N PHE A 140 -2.78 -10.16 14.31
CA PHE A 140 -1.41 -9.85 13.90
C PHE A 140 -1.27 -9.47 12.41
N SER A 141 -2.27 -9.74 11.58
CA SER A 141 -2.22 -9.47 10.14
C SER A 141 -3.58 -9.09 9.60
N ARG A 142 -3.74 -7.79 9.31
CA ARG A 142 -4.93 -7.23 8.64
C ARG A 142 -4.70 -6.96 7.15
N LYS A 143 -3.85 -7.78 6.52
CA LYS A 143 -3.44 -7.60 5.10
C LYS A 143 -4.57 -7.84 4.11
N LYS A 144 -5.60 -8.60 4.47
CA LYS A 144 -6.84 -8.72 3.69
C LYS A 144 -7.85 -7.74 4.25
N ASN A 145 -8.08 -6.63 3.56
CA ASN A 145 -8.98 -5.56 3.97
C ASN A 145 -10.11 -5.31 2.97
N HIS A 146 -10.24 -6.18 1.95
CA HIS A 146 -11.28 -6.14 0.93
C HIS A 146 -11.86 -7.52 0.67
N THR A 147 -13.15 -7.59 0.37
CA THR A 147 -13.86 -8.83 0.05
C THR A 147 -14.61 -8.79 -1.28
N ARG A 148 -14.78 -7.61 -1.89
CA ARG A 148 -15.51 -7.45 -3.16
C ARG A 148 -14.58 -7.66 -4.37
N SER A 149 -15.09 -7.38 -5.57
CA SER A 149 -14.34 -7.44 -6.83
C SER A 149 -13.14 -6.50 -6.85
N ALA A 150 -12.21 -6.73 -7.78
CA ALA A 150 -11.06 -5.84 -7.99
C ALA A 150 -11.48 -4.40 -8.30
N ALA A 151 -12.53 -4.22 -9.13
CA ALA A 151 -13.11 -2.92 -9.42
C ALA A 151 -13.70 -2.25 -8.16
N GLY A 152 -14.29 -3.04 -7.27
CA GLY A 152 -14.82 -2.53 -6.00
C GLY A 152 -13.75 -2.04 -5.02
N MET A 153 -12.46 -2.30 -5.26
CA MET A 153 -11.38 -1.81 -4.38
C MET A 153 -11.29 -0.29 -4.41
N GLU A 154 -11.49 0.33 -5.57
CA GLU A 154 -11.41 1.78 -5.73
C GLU A 154 -12.48 2.49 -4.91
N VAL A 155 -13.75 2.11 -5.09
CA VAL A 155 -14.89 2.65 -4.34
C VAL A 155 -14.69 2.47 -2.83
N CYS A 156 -14.28 1.28 -2.39
CA CYS A 156 -14.02 1.02 -0.97
C CYS A 156 -12.82 1.81 -0.44
N GLY A 157 -11.80 2.05 -1.27
CA GLY A 157 -10.66 2.91 -0.94
C GLY A 157 -11.10 4.36 -0.75
N MET A 158 -11.92 4.90 -1.66
CA MET A 158 -12.46 6.26 -1.57
C MET A 158 -13.29 6.45 -0.31
N GLN A 159 -14.18 5.50 0.01
CA GLN A 159 -14.97 5.54 1.25
C GLN A 159 -14.08 5.64 2.50
N LYS A 160 -12.95 4.94 2.52
CA LYS A 160 -11.99 5.02 3.65
C LYS A 160 -11.34 6.39 3.75
N PHE A 161 -11.02 7.04 2.62
CA PHE A 161 -10.46 8.40 2.64
C PHE A 161 -11.43 9.39 3.29
N PHE A 162 -12.68 9.42 2.84
CA PHE A 162 -13.69 10.32 3.40
C PHE A 162 -13.95 10.03 4.87
N PHE A 163 -14.07 8.75 5.24
CA PHE A 163 -14.22 8.36 6.64
C PHE A 163 -13.03 8.83 7.51
N ARG A 164 -11.78 8.68 7.04
CA ARG A 164 -10.60 9.20 7.76
C ARG A 164 -10.61 10.72 7.86
N SER A 165 -11.14 11.41 6.86
CA SER A 165 -11.21 12.86 6.81
C SER A 165 -12.19 13.43 7.85
N GLU A 166 -13.32 12.75 8.04
CA GLU A 166 -14.34 13.07 9.04
C GLU A 166 -13.83 12.80 10.46
N GLN A 167 -13.22 11.63 10.69
CA GLN A 167 -12.64 11.28 11.99
C GLN A 167 -11.56 12.26 12.46
N LYS A 168 -10.82 12.85 11.52
CA LYS A 168 -9.79 13.85 11.81
C LYS A 168 -10.34 15.28 11.94
N GLN A 169 -11.67 15.47 11.92
CA GLN A 169 -12.34 16.78 11.94
C GLN A 169 -11.75 17.78 10.93
N CYS A 170 -11.32 17.30 9.77
CA CYS A 170 -10.64 18.15 8.78
C CYS A 170 -11.52 18.55 7.60
N PHE A 171 -12.62 17.83 7.32
CA PHE A 171 -13.42 18.03 6.10
C PHE A 171 -14.89 17.58 6.28
N GLY A 172 -15.82 18.33 5.70
CA GLY A 172 -17.16 17.83 5.33
C GLY A 172 -17.16 17.45 3.85
N SER A 173 -17.85 16.39 3.46
CA SER A 173 -17.87 15.90 2.08
C SER A 173 -19.12 16.38 1.33
N GLN A 174 -18.93 16.93 0.12
CA GLN A 174 -19.98 17.15 -0.86
C GLN A 174 -19.54 16.45 -2.16
N GLN A 175 -20.32 15.45 -2.58
CA GLN A 175 -20.10 14.77 -3.85
C GLN A 175 -20.80 15.57 -4.95
N TYR A 176 -20.06 15.95 -5.98
CA TYR A 176 -20.64 16.48 -7.20
C TYR A 176 -20.86 15.30 -8.15
N SER A 177 -22.11 15.00 -8.45
CA SER A 177 -22.50 14.06 -9.51
C SER A 177 -22.50 14.78 -10.85
N GLU A 178 -21.86 14.18 -11.86
CA GLU A 178 -22.11 14.52 -13.27
C GLU A 178 -23.52 14.10 -13.71
#